data_AF-A0A0G0GQW0-F1
#
_entry.id   AF-A0A0G0GQW0-F1
#
_cell.length_a   1.000
_cell.length_b   1.000
_cell.length_c   1.000
_cell.angle_alpha   90.00
_cell.angle_beta   90.00
_cell.angle_gamma   90.00
#
_symmetry.space_group_name_H-M   'P 1'
#
loop_
_entity.id
_entity.type
_entity.pdbx_description
1 polymer ?
#
loop_
_entity_poly.entity_id
_entity_poly.type
_entity_poly.pdbx_seq_one_letter_code
_entity_poly.pdbx_strand_id
1 'polypeptide(L)'
;MNNWLLYAFLSAIFAAMTAILAKIGVKNVNSNLATAIRTIVILLFAWGIVFFQGTAKQLSSISKTSFIFLFFSGIATGLSWLFYFRALQLGNAAKVAPVDKLSLVFTIMLAAIILKEKVTLLILLGAILMSVGTILITFSK
;
A
#
# COMPACT_ATOMS: atom_id res chain seq x y z
N MET A 1 17.22 17.57 9.33
CA MET A 1 17.45 16.23 8.73
C MET A 1 16.13 15.76 8.14
N ASN A 2 16.15 15.29 6.90
CA ASN A 2 14.94 14.88 6.18
C ASN A 2 14.45 13.53 6.75
N ASN A 3 13.53 13.57 7.73
CA ASN A 3 13.05 12.41 8.52
C ASN A 3 12.14 11.44 7.74
N TRP A 4 12.18 11.42 6.41
CA TRP A 4 11.39 10.49 5.58
C TRP A 4 11.66 9.03 5.94
N LEU A 5 12.91 8.72 6.35
CA LEU A 5 13.30 7.37 6.76
C LEU A 5 12.54 6.91 8.01
N LEU A 6 12.35 7.81 8.99
CA LEU A 6 11.59 7.52 10.20
C LEU A 6 10.12 7.25 9.87
N TYR A 7 9.51 8.07 9.02
CA TYR A 7 8.13 7.86 8.58
C TYR A 7 7.97 6.59 7.76
N ALA A 8 8.94 6.25 6.91
CA ALA A 8 8.94 5.00 6.15
C ALA A 8 9.06 3.77 7.08
N PHE A 9 9.90 3.85 8.11
CA PHE A 9 10.03 2.78 9.10
C PHE A 9 8.75 2.59 9.91
N LEU A 10 8.15 3.68 10.39
CA LEU A 10 6.85 3.64 11.06
C LEU A 10 5.77 3.05 10.13
N SER A 11 5.75 3.45 8.86
CA SER A 11 4.84 2.89 7.85
C SER A 11 5.00 1.37 7.71
N ALA A 12 6.23 0.86 7.71
CA ALA A 12 6.50 -0.58 7.64
C ALA A 12 5.93 -1.33 8.87
N ILE A 13 6.06 -0.77 10.08
CA ILE A 13 5.46 -1.34 11.30
C ILE A 13 3.93 -1.40 11.18
N PHE A 14 3.29 -0.29 10.81
CA PHE A 14 1.83 -0.25 10.66
C PHE A 14 1.32 -1.13 9.51
N ALA A 15 2.10 -1.29 8.44
CA ALA A 15 1.80 -2.23 7.37
C ALA A 15 1.83 -3.68 7.85
N ALA A 16 2.82 -4.06 8.67
CA ALA A 16 2.89 -5.38 9.28
C ALA A 16 1.71 -5.63 10.23
N MET A 17 1.38 -4.67 11.10
CA MET A 17 0.21 -4.75 11.98
C MET A 17 -1.08 -4.90 11.17
N THR A 18 -1.22 -4.12 10.09
CA THR A 18 -2.37 -4.20 9.18
C THR A 18 -2.52 -5.60 8.60
N ALA A 19 -1.43 -6.21 8.12
CA ALA A 19 -1.46 -7.55 7.53
C ALA A 19 -1.97 -8.60 8.52
N ILE A 20 -1.48 -8.57 9.77
CA ILE A 20 -1.88 -9.52 10.82
C ILE A 20 -3.33 -9.28 11.26
N LEU A 21 -3.70 -8.04 11.58
CA LEU A 21 -5.06 -7.69 11.98
C LEU A 21 -6.07 -8.00 10.87
N ALA A 22 -5.73 -7.74 9.61
CA ALA A 22 -6.58 -8.07 8.48
C ALA A 22 -6.73 -9.58 8.31
N LYS A 23 -5.64 -10.36 8.40
CA LYS A 23 -5.70 -11.83 8.34
C LYS A 23 -6.64 -12.40 9.40
N ILE A 24 -6.59 -11.85 10.62
CA ILE A 24 -7.52 -12.22 11.71
C ILE A 24 -8.95 -11.81 11.36
N GLY A 25 -9.16 -10.57 10.92
CA GLY A 25 -10.49 -10.03 10.62
C GLY A 25 -11.21 -10.67 9.44
N VAL A 26 -10.48 -11.13 8.41
CA VAL A 26 -11.08 -11.76 7.21
C VAL A 26 -11.27 -13.27 7.34
N LYS A 27 -10.81 -13.91 8.43
CA LYS A 27 -10.82 -15.38 8.56
C LYS A 27 -12.23 -15.98 8.45
N ASN A 28 -13.23 -15.33 9.03
CA ASN A 28 -14.61 -15.83 9.12
C ASN A 28 -15.64 -14.87 8.48
N VAL A 29 -15.18 -13.86 7.74
CA VAL A 29 -16.04 -12.82 7.15
C VAL A 29 -15.70 -12.70 5.67
N ASN A 30 -16.68 -12.35 4.84
CA ASN A 30 -16.42 -12.03 3.44
C ASN A 30 -15.34 -10.92 3.34
N SER A 31 -14.29 -11.14 2.55
CA SER A 31 -13.16 -10.22 2.43
C SER A 31 -13.57 -8.83 1.91
N ASN A 32 -14.58 -8.76 1.05
CA ASN A 32 -15.08 -7.49 0.51
C ASN A 32 -15.83 -6.71 1.59
N LEU A 33 -16.64 -7.40 2.41
CA LEU A 33 -17.32 -6.78 3.55
C LEU A 33 -16.31 -6.25 4.58
N ALA A 34 -15.30 -7.04 4.93
CA ALA A 34 -14.23 -6.62 5.83
C ALA A 34 -13.46 -5.40 5.28
N THR A 35 -13.20 -5.39 3.97
CA THR A 35 -12.56 -4.25 3.29
C THR A 35 -13.44 -3.00 3.37
N ALA A 36 -14.75 -3.12 3.13
CA ALA A 36 -15.68 -2.00 3.21
C ALA A 36 -15.70 -1.37 4.62
N ILE A 37 -15.80 -2.21 5.67
CA ILE A 37 -15.76 -1.75 7.07
C ILE A 37 -14.44 -1.00 7.35
N ARG A 38 -13.30 -1.58 6.94
CA ARG A 38 -11.99 -0.94 7.11
C ARG A 38 -11.90 0.40 6.39
N THR A 39 -12.45 0.51 5.19
CA THR A 39 -12.44 1.76 4.41
C THR A 39 -13.25 2.86 5.09
N ILE A 40 -14.38 2.54 5.73
CA ILE A 40 -15.16 3.52 6.52
C ILE A 40 -14.31 4.05 7.69
N VAL A 41 -13.62 3.17 8.42
CA VAL A 41 -12.74 3.59 9.52
C VAL A 41 -11.63 4.51 9.01
N ILE A 42 -10.98 4.16 7.89
CA ILE A 42 -9.93 4.98 7.29
C ILE A 42 -10.48 6.33 6.83
N LEU A 43 -11.66 6.36 6.21
CA LEU A 43 -12.32 7.58 5.75
C LEU A 43 -12.55 8.55 6.93
N LEU A 44 -13.14 8.05 8.03
CA LEU A 44 -13.38 8.86 9.23
C LEU A 44 -12.08 9.39 9.83
N PHE A 45 -11.04 8.55 9.90
CA PHE A 45 -9.74 8.97 10.44
C PHE A 45 -9.06 10.03 9.57
N ALA A 46 -9.06 9.84 8.24
CA ALA A 46 -8.47 10.77 7.29
C ALA A 46 -9.18 12.13 7.30
N TRP A 47 -10.51 12.15 7.24
CA TRP A 47 -11.28 13.40 7.31
C TRP A 47 -11.20 14.06 8.69
N GLY A 48 -11.14 13.27 9.77
CA GLY A 48 -10.90 13.80 11.11
C GLY A 48 -9.60 14.60 11.21
N ILE A 49 -8.52 14.11 10.59
CA ILE A 49 -7.24 14.84 10.50
C ILE A 49 -7.38 16.12 9.66
N VAL A 50 -8.06 16.05 8.51
CA VAL A 50 -8.27 17.23 7.63
C VAL A 50 -9.05 18.34 8.35
N PHE A 51 -10.09 17.98 9.11
CA PHE A 51 -10.86 18.94 9.90
C PHE A 51 -10.05 19.47 11.08
N PHE A 52 -9.32 18.60 11.80
CA PHE A 52 -8.48 19.00 12.92
C PHE A 52 -7.38 19.98 12.50
N GLN A 53 -6.77 19.78 11.33
CA GLN A 53 -5.75 20.67 10.77
C GLN A 53 -6.34 21.91 10.08
N GLY A 54 -7.66 21.99 9.91
CA GLY A 54 -8.33 23.09 9.20
C GLY A 54 -8.01 23.16 7.69
N THR A 55 -7.41 22.12 7.12
CA THR A 55 -6.96 22.09 5.71
C THR A 55 -8.10 21.85 4.73
N ALA A 56 -9.31 21.55 5.21
CA ALA A 56 -10.51 21.42 4.37
C ALA A 56 -10.75 22.63 3.44
N LYS A 57 -10.33 23.83 3.85
CA LYS A 57 -10.44 25.06 3.04
C LYS A 57 -9.59 25.02 1.76
N GLN A 58 -8.56 24.18 1.71
CA GLN A 58 -7.68 24.01 0.55
C GLN A 58 -8.28 23.05 -0.49
N LEU A 59 -9.45 22.46 -0.24
CA LEU A 59 -10.10 21.57 -1.21
C LEU A 59 -10.40 22.29 -2.54
N SER A 60 -10.72 23.58 -2.48
CA SER A 60 -11.00 24.42 -3.66
C SER A 60 -9.75 24.78 -4.48
N SER A 61 -8.54 24.64 -3.91
CA SER A 61 -7.29 24.91 -4.62
C SER A 61 -6.70 23.68 -5.31
N ILE A 62 -7.33 22.50 -5.15
CA ILE A 62 -6.87 21.28 -5.83
C ILE A 62 -7.18 21.37 -7.32
N SER A 63 -6.15 21.17 -8.15
CA SER A 63 -6.32 21.18 -9.61
C SER A 63 -7.17 20.00 -10.11
N LYS A 64 -7.90 20.18 -11.22
CA LYS A 64 -8.68 19.10 -11.87
C LYS A 64 -7.81 17.89 -12.20
N THR A 65 -6.58 18.13 -12.67
CA THR A 65 -5.61 17.07 -12.98
C THR A 65 -5.25 16.27 -11.72
N SER A 66 -4.94 16.94 -10.62
CA SER A 66 -4.66 16.29 -9.33
C SER A 66 -5.85 15.46 -8.86
N PHE A 67 -7.07 15.96 -9.02
CA PHE A 67 -8.29 15.23 -8.64
C PHE A 67 -8.45 13.94 -9.45
N ILE A 68 -8.20 13.97 -10.76
CA ILE A 68 -8.26 12.77 -11.62
C ILE A 68 -7.22 11.73 -11.18
N PHE A 69 -5.97 12.14 -10.95
CA PHE A 69 -4.94 11.22 -10.47
C PHE A 69 -5.26 10.64 -9.09
N LEU A 70 -5.79 11.45 -8.16
CA LEU A 70 -6.23 10.98 -6.85
C LEU A 70 -7.39 9.98 -6.95
N PHE A 71 -8.33 10.23 -7.86
CA PHE A 71 -9.45 9.32 -8.11
C PHE A 71 -8.97 7.96 -8.62
N PHE A 72 -8.11 7.94 -9.66
CA PHE A 72 -7.54 6.69 -10.17
C PHE A 72 -6.63 6.00 -9.15
N SER A 73 -5.87 6.76 -8.35
CA SER A 73 -5.09 6.22 -7.23
C SER A 73 -5.98 5.56 -6.19
N GLY A 74 -7.14 6.14 -5.89
CA GLY A 74 -8.13 5.56 -4.98
C GLY A 74 -8.69 4.23 -5.49
N ILE A 75 -9.05 4.18 -6.78
CA ILE A 75 -9.50 2.93 -7.43
C ILE A 75 -8.39 1.86 -7.38
N ALA A 76 -7.16 2.22 -7.75
CA ALA A 76 -6.02 1.31 -7.73
C ALA A 76 -5.75 0.76 -6.31
N THR A 77 -5.86 1.62 -5.29
CA THR A 77 -5.72 1.22 -3.87
C THR A 77 -6.83 0.25 -3.45
N GLY A 78 -8.08 0.54 -3.82
CA GLY A 78 -9.23 -0.33 -3.54
C GLY A 78 -9.06 -1.71 -4.18
N LEU A 79 -8.70 -1.76 -5.46
CA LEU A 79 -8.43 -3.01 -6.18
C LEU A 79 -7.27 -3.79 -5.54
N SER A 80 -6.16 -3.11 -5.22
CA SER A 80 -5.01 -3.72 -4.52
C SER A 80 -5.44 -4.39 -3.22
N TRP A 81 -6.23 -3.72 -2.38
CA TRP A 81 -6.71 -4.29 -1.12
C TRP A 81 -7.66 -5.47 -1.32
N LEU A 82 -8.57 -5.42 -2.31
CA LEU A 82 -9.48 -6.54 -2.60
C LEU A 82 -8.69 -7.82 -2.92
N PHE A 83 -7.70 -7.73 -3.82
CA PHE A 83 -6.86 -8.87 -4.16
C PHE A 83 -5.95 -9.30 -2.99
N TYR A 84 -5.35 -8.35 -2.28
CA TYR A 84 -4.47 -8.63 -1.15
C TYR A 84 -5.20 -9.33 0.00
N PHE A 85 -6.39 -8.85 0.39
CA PHE A 85 -7.15 -9.46 1.48
C PHE A 85 -7.76 -10.79 1.09
N ARG A 86 -8.14 -10.97 -0.19
CA ARG A 86 -8.52 -12.28 -0.68
C ARG A 86 -7.35 -13.27 -0.61
N ALA A 87 -6.15 -12.85 -1.01
CA ALA A 87 -4.94 -13.67 -0.89
C ALA A 87 -4.60 -13.99 0.58
N LEU A 88 -4.71 -13.00 1.49
CA LEU A 88 -4.56 -13.22 2.93
C LEU A 88 -5.61 -14.19 3.47
N GLN A 89 -6.85 -14.14 3.01
CA GLN A 89 -7.87 -15.09 3.46
C GLN A 89 -7.49 -16.54 3.10
N LEU A 90 -6.99 -16.75 1.87
CA LEU A 90 -6.65 -18.07 1.32
C LEU A 90 -5.28 -18.62 1.77
N GLY A 91 -4.29 -17.75 1.98
CA GLY A 91 -2.88 -18.12 2.22
C GLY A 91 -2.35 -17.70 3.59
N ASN A 92 -1.10 -18.08 3.90
CA ASN A 92 -0.40 -17.61 5.10
C ASN A 92 0.11 -16.18 4.90
N ALA A 93 -0.08 -15.30 5.90
CA ALA A 93 0.43 -13.94 5.88
C ALA A 93 1.95 -13.87 5.62
N ALA A 94 2.72 -14.83 6.14
CA ALA A 94 4.17 -14.92 5.91
C ALA A 94 4.54 -15.15 4.42
N LYS A 95 3.65 -15.76 3.62
CA LYS A 95 3.87 -15.99 2.18
C LYS A 95 3.27 -14.87 1.32
N VAL A 96 2.11 -14.33 1.73
CA VAL A 96 1.37 -13.29 0.99
C VAL A 96 2.01 -11.92 1.14
N ALA A 97 2.48 -11.54 2.33
CA ALA A 97 3.05 -10.21 2.57
C ALA A 97 4.33 -9.93 1.75
N PRO A 98 5.28 -10.86 1.59
CA PRO A 98 6.43 -10.64 0.72
C PRO A 98 6.05 -10.48 -0.76
N VAL A 99 5.03 -11.23 -1.24
CA VAL A 99 4.52 -11.10 -2.62
C VAL A 99 3.93 -9.71 -2.87
N ASP A 100 3.19 -9.16 -1.91
CA ASP A 100 2.72 -7.77 -1.95
C ASP A 100 3.89 -6.76 -2.08
N LYS A 101 5.05 -7.04 -1.47
CA LYS A 101 6.23 -6.17 -1.57
C LYS A 101 6.94 -6.22 -2.93
N LEU A 102 6.60 -7.15 -3.81
CA LEU A 102 7.02 -7.08 -5.22
C LEU A 102 6.41 -5.88 -5.95
N SER A 103 5.38 -5.22 -5.37
CA SER A 103 4.90 -3.91 -5.83
C SER A 103 6.03 -2.91 -6.01
N LEU A 104 7.11 -2.98 -5.22
CA LEU A 104 8.30 -2.15 -5.39
C LEU A 104 8.88 -2.22 -6.81
N VAL A 105 8.96 -3.43 -7.40
CA VAL A 105 9.50 -3.62 -8.75
C VAL A 105 8.64 -2.88 -9.76
N PHE A 106 7.32 -3.03 -9.66
CA PHE A 106 6.36 -2.31 -10.50
C PHE A 106 6.43 -0.80 -10.27
N THR A 107 6.60 -0.34 -9.02
CA THR A 107 6.75 1.08 -8.70
C THR A 107 8.00 1.66 -9.35
N ILE A 108 9.16 0.99 -9.26
CA ILE A 108 10.40 1.45 -9.91
C ILE A 108 10.21 1.53 -11.42
N MET A 109 9.60 0.50 -12.03
CA MET A 109 9.35 0.47 -13.47
C MET A 109 8.40 1.60 -13.92
N LEU A 110 7.29 1.80 -13.21
CA LEU A 110 6.33 2.86 -13.50
C LEU A 110 6.93 4.25 -13.24
N ALA A 111 7.74 4.43 -12.20
CA ALA A 111 8.45 5.68 -11.94
C ALA A 111 9.46 6.01 -13.05
N ALA A 112 10.19 5.01 -13.54
CA ALA A 112 11.10 5.19 -14.67
C ALA A 112 10.37 5.60 -15.96
N ILE A 113 9.21 5.00 -16.25
CA ILE A 113 8.46 5.24 -17.50
C ILE A 113 7.64 6.53 -17.43
N ILE A 114 6.89 6.73 -16.35
CA ILE A 114 5.89 7.80 -16.21
C ILE A 114 6.53 9.06 -15.64
N LEU A 115 7.31 8.93 -14.56
CA LEU A 115 7.95 10.06 -13.87
C LEU A 115 9.34 10.39 -14.46
N LYS A 116 9.87 9.54 -15.35
CA LYS A 116 11.20 9.67 -15.96
C LYS A 116 12.32 9.73 -14.93
N GLU A 117 12.13 9.05 -13.79
CA GLU A 117 13.15 8.97 -12.75
C GLU A 117 14.36 8.14 -13.21
N LYS A 118 15.57 8.56 -12.79
CA LYS A 118 16.79 7.83 -13.11
C LYS A 118 16.88 6.58 -12.24
N VAL A 119 16.74 5.41 -12.86
CA VAL A 119 16.99 4.12 -12.19
C VAL A 119 18.50 3.87 -12.17
N THR A 120 19.06 3.83 -10.96
CA THR A 120 20.48 3.49 -10.78
C THR A 120 20.66 1.98 -10.73
N LEU A 121 21.89 1.52 -11.03
CA LEU A 121 22.23 0.10 -10.95
C LEU A 121 22.00 -0.47 -9.54
N LEU A 122 22.24 0.34 -8.49
CA LEU A 122 22.01 -0.06 -7.11
C LEU A 122 20.52 -0.31 -6.81
N ILE A 123 19.62 0.56 -7.30
CA ILE A 123 18.17 0.37 -7.15
C ILE A 123 17.73 -0.92 -7.83
N LEU A 124 18.25 -1.19 -9.03
CA LEU A 124 17.94 -2.40 -9.78
C LEU A 124 18.43 -3.67 -9.05
N LEU A 125 19.67 -3.68 -8.56
CA LEU A 125 20.22 -4.79 -7.79
C LEU A 125 19.43 -5.04 -6.49
N GLY A 126 19.06 -3.97 -5.78
CA GLY A 126 18.22 -4.06 -4.59
C GLY A 126 16.85 -4.65 -4.90
N ALA A 127 16.20 -4.22 -5.99
CA ALA A 127 14.91 -4.76 -6.42
C ALA A 127 14.99 -6.24 -6.80
N ILE A 128 16.06 -6.67 -7.48
CA ILE A 128 16.31 -8.08 -7.80
C ILE A 128 16.49 -8.88 -6.52
N LEU A 129 17.31 -8.42 -5.58
CA LEU A 129 17.57 -9.11 -4.32
C LEU A 129 16.30 -9.26 -3.47
N MET A 130 15.49 -8.20 -3.38
CA MET A 130 14.19 -8.25 -2.71
C MET A 130 13.24 -9.23 -3.40
N SER A 131 13.24 -9.27 -4.73
CA SER A 131 12.39 -10.19 -5.50
C SER A 131 12.76 -11.65 -5.27
N VAL A 132 14.05 -11.96 -5.30
CA VAL A 132 14.57 -13.30 -4.98
C VAL A 132 14.21 -13.68 -3.55
N GLY A 133 14.40 -12.77 -2.58
CA GLY A 133 14.02 -13.00 -1.18
C GLY A 133 12.54 -13.34 -1.03
N THR A 134 11.65 -12.60 -1.70
CA THR A 134 10.21 -12.90 -1.72
C THR A 134 9.92 -14.30 -2.28
N ILE A 135 10.50 -14.65 -3.44
CA ILE A 135 10.29 -15.96 -4.06
C ILE A 135 10.71 -17.08 -3.10
N LEU A 136 11.88 -16.95 -2.47
CA LEU A 136 12.37 -17.92 -1.50
C LEU A 136 11.39 -18.12 -0.33
N ILE A 137 10.84 -17.06 0.24
CA ILE A 137 9.88 -17.14 1.36
C ILE A 137 8.55 -17.75 0.89
N THR A 138 8.07 -17.37 -0.28
CA THR A 138 6.80 -17.88 -0.80
C THR A 138 6.87 -19.38 -1.09
N PHE A 139 7.99 -19.88 -1.61
CA PHE A 139 8.20 -21.29 -1.95
C PHE A 139 8.88 -22.13 -0.86
N SER A 140 9.34 -21.52 0.24
CA SER A 140 9.80 -22.28 1.41
C SER A 140 8.64 -23.10 1.97
N LYS A 141 8.87 -24.40 2.23
CA LYS A 141 7.86 -25.34 2.72
C LYS A 141 7.28 -24.83 4.04
#